data_AF-A0A0P7AE57-F1
#
_entry.id   AF-A0A0P7AE57-F1
#
_cell.length_a   1.000
_cell.length_b   1.000
_cell.length_c   1.000
_cell.angle_alpha   90.00
_cell.angle_beta   90.00
_cell.angle_gamma   90.00
#
_symmetry.space_group_name_H-M   'P 1'
#
loop_
_entity.id
_entity.type
_entity.pdbx_description
1 polymer ?
#
loop_
_entity_poly.entity_id
_entity_poly.type
_entity_poly.pdbx_seq_one_letter_code
_entity_poly.pdbx_strand_id
1 'polypeptide(L)'
;MFKKKRYLRQNKRMKSVVFATLTFMFSMLLACSSDAENPNGGEETETEVDRTGNLLSTGASANDILSNARFDRLLIEIAFVEGFRPSPVTMNAFEEFLRENTFKQNIELTYKELPPTGEESLTLTQIDSLEQANRTAYNTGSTLAIYIFFADAPSDGDDLEEGLVTLGAVFRNTSMVIYERTVRTLANRSLSLLISDVETATLNHEFGHLFGLVNLGTVPINDHEDPDAPFHCSENPCLMRAELQFGTSGKAFVQRKHANDVHSSCSLNGLNLIQTMENRVARGIAAAPGLDPECLRDLESNGGRPSTNN
;
A
#
# COMPACT_ATOMS: atom_id res chain seq x y z
N MET A 1 -67.97 -66.63 6.56
CA MET A 1 -66.53 -66.98 6.62
C MET A 1 -65.82 -66.68 5.28
N PHE A 2 -65.86 -65.43 4.78
CA PHE A 2 -65.32 -65.06 3.46
C PHE A 2 -64.72 -63.63 3.39
N LYS A 3 -64.31 -63.04 4.52
CA LYS A 3 -63.73 -61.67 4.54
C LYS A 3 -62.31 -61.56 5.12
N LYS A 4 -61.67 -62.64 5.57
CA LYS A 4 -60.34 -62.57 6.21
C LYS A 4 -59.14 -62.90 5.30
N LYS A 5 -59.34 -63.37 4.05
CA LYS A 5 -58.25 -63.72 3.12
C LYS A 5 -57.83 -62.60 2.14
N ARG A 6 -58.52 -61.46 2.09
CA ARG A 6 -58.18 -60.36 1.16
C ARG A 6 -57.21 -59.32 1.75
N TYR A 7 -57.10 -59.22 3.08
CA TYR A 7 -56.30 -58.20 3.75
C TYR A 7 -54.81 -58.56 3.90
N LEU A 8 -54.45 -59.85 3.88
CA LEU A 8 -53.06 -60.31 4.09
C LEU A 8 -52.21 -60.36 2.80
N ARG A 9 -52.80 -60.10 1.62
CA ARG A 9 -52.08 -60.13 0.33
C ARG A 9 -51.59 -58.74 -0.13
N GLN A 10 -52.07 -57.66 0.50
CA GLN A 10 -51.65 -56.28 0.18
C GLN A 10 -50.39 -55.84 0.95
N ASN A 11 -50.19 -56.30 2.20
CA ASN A 11 -49.08 -55.83 3.04
C ASN A 11 -47.72 -56.50 2.81
N LYS A 12 -47.63 -57.55 1.99
CA LYS A 12 -46.34 -58.20 1.66
C LYS A 12 -45.67 -57.61 0.41
N ARG A 13 -46.43 -56.87 -0.43
CA ARG A 13 -45.88 -56.16 -1.62
C ARG A 13 -45.32 -54.78 -1.30
N MET A 14 -45.77 -54.13 -0.23
CA MET A 14 -45.29 -52.79 0.15
C MET A 14 -43.96 -52.79 0.94
N LYS A 15 -43.55 -53.91 1.53
CA LYS A 15 -42.31 -53.96 2.32
C LYS A 15 -41.07 -54.39 1.54
N SER A 16 -41.23 -54.99 0.36
CA SER A 16 -40.11 -55.37 -0.52
C SER A 16 -39.79 -54.31 -1.59
N VAL A 17 -40.63 -53.29 -1.76
CA VAL A 17 -40.36 -52.16 -2.68
C VAL A 17 -39.73 -50.97 -1.96
N VAL A 18 -39.83 -50.90 -0.64
CA VAL A 18 -39.34 -49.74 0.14
C VAL A 18 -37.87 -49.89 0.60
N PHE A 19 -37.25 -51.07 0.48
CA PHE A 19 -35.88 -51.30 0.98
C PHE A 19 -34.82 -51.55 -0.09
N ALA A 20 -35.17 -51.47 -1.39
CA ALA A 20 -34.23 -51.77 -2.49
C ALA A 20 -34.00 -50.61 -3.47
N THR A 21 -34.55 -49.43 -3.22
CA THR A 21 -34.33 -48.23 -4.05
C THR A 21 -34.15 -46.99 -3.19
N LEU A 22 -33.48 -47.13 -2.04
CA LEU A 22 -32.99 -46.03 -1.21
C LEU A 22 -31.46 -45.83 -1.35
N THR A 23 -30.87 -46.41 -2.40
CA THR A 23 -29.44 -46.33 -2.75
C THR A 23 -29.26 -45.95 -4.22
N PHE A 24 -30.14 -45.11 -4.74
CA PHE A 24 -30.03 -44.54 -6.10
C PHE A 24 -30.57 -43.10 -6.13
N MET A 25 -30.28 -42.34 -5.08
CA MET A 25 -30.65 -40.92 -4.99
C MET A 25 -29.52 -40.12 -4.32
N PHE A 26 -28.27 -40.39 -4.72
CA PHE A 26 -27.10 -39.58 -4.37
C PHE A 26 -25.95 -39.78 -5.37
N SER A 27 -26.23 -39.69 -6.68
CA SER A 27 -25.16 -39.52 -7.66
C SER A 27 -25.69 -38.95 -8.97
N MET A 28 -25.16 -37.78 -9.30
CA MET A 28 -24.98 -37.26 -10.64
C MET A 28 -26.21 -36.75 -11.39
N LEU A 29 -26.56 -35.52 -11.00
CA LEU A 29 -26.98 -34.46 -11.92
C LEU A 29 -25.84 -34.07 -12.89
N LEU A 30 -25.36 -35.02 -13.69
CA LEU A 30 -24.53 -34.78 -14.87
C LEU A 30 -25.27 -35.35 -16.07
N ALA A 31 -26.12 -34.53 -16.70
CA ALA A 31 -26.50 -34.59 -18.11
C ALA A 31 -27.81 -33.81 -18.31
N CYS A 32 -27.68 -32.59 -18.82
CA CYS A 32 -28.55 -31.94 -19.81
C CYS A 32 -28.54 -30.43 -19.58
N SER A 33 -27.75 -29.71 -20.38
CA SER A 33 -28.28 -28.52 -21.01
C SER A 33 -28.04 -28.67 -22.51
N SER A 34 -29.11 -28.48 -23.28
CA SER A 34 -29.23 -28.70 -24.71
C SER A 34 -28.35 -27.76 -25.53
N ASP A 35 -27.68 -28.32 -26.54
CA ASP A 35 -27.12 -27.58 -27.66
C ASP A 35 -28.23 -26.78 -28.35
N ALA A 36 -28.10 -25.46 -28.29
CA ALA A 36 -28.69 -24.54 -29.24
C ALA A 36 -27.53 -23.74 -29.82
N GLU A 37 -27.13 -24.05 -31.05
CA GLU A 37 -26.17 -23.26 -31.80
C GLU A 37 -26.69 -21.83 -31.95
N ASN A 38 -26.11 -20.89 -31.19
CA ASN A 38 -26.26 -19.47 -31.41
C ASN A 38 -24.94 -18.98 -32.04
N PRO A 39 -24.91 -18.54 -33.31
CA PRO A 39 -23.66 -18.27 -34.01
C PRO A 39 -23.04 -16.90 -33.64
N ASN A 40 -23.34 -16.36 -32.46
CA ASN A 40 -22.83 -15.05 -32.04
C ASN A 40 -22.81 -14.85 -30.51
N GLY A 41 -22.20 -15.78 -29.78
CA GLY A 41 -21.87 -15.63 -28.37
C GLY A 41 -20.36 -15.71 -28.19
N GLY A 42 -19.67 -14.57 -28.19
CA GLY A 42 -18.32 -14.53 -27.65
C GLY A 42 -18.42 -14.84 -26.16
N GLU A 43 -17.78 -15.92 -25.72
CA GLU A 43 -17.44 -16.07 -24.32
C GLU A 43 -16.60 -14.85 -23.94
N GLU A 44 -17.17 -13.93 -23.16
CA GLU A 44 -16.38 -12.98 -22.40
C GLU A 44 -15.58 -13.80 -21.39
N THR A 45 -14.42 -14.29 -21.81
CA THR A 45 -13.39 -14.72 -20.89
C THR A 45 -13.03 -13.50 -20.06
N GLU A 46 -13.55 -13.39 -18.83
CA GLU A 46 -12.97 -12.51 -17.83
C GLU A 46 -11.50 -12.93 -17.71
N THR A 47 -10.62 -12.17 -18.37
CA THR A 47 -9.19 -12.38 -18.24
C THR A 47 -8.83 -12.09 -16.80
N GLU A 48 -8.50 -13.13 -16.04
CA GLU A 48 -8.02 -13.01 -14.67
C GLU A 48 -6.85 -12.01 -14.64
N VAL A 49 -7.01 -10.93 -13.88
CA VAL A 49 -5.99 -9.88 -13.77
C VAL A 49 -4.79 -10.44 -13.01
N ASP A 50 -3.61 -10.51 -13.64
CA ASP A 50 -2.38 -10.93 -12.98
C ASP A 50 -1.93 -9.86 -11.97
N ARG A 51 -1.96 -10.22 -10.69
CA ARG A 51 -1.58 -9.35 -9.57
C ARG A 51 -0.17 -9.62 -9.06
N THR A 52 0.48 -10.69 -9.52
CA THR A 52 1.71 -11.21 -8.90
C THR A 52 2.84 -10.18 -8.87
N GLY A 53 2.95 -9.36 -9.92
CA GLY A 53 3.92 -8.26 -10.00
C GLY A 53 3.66 -7.08 -9.04
N ASN A 54 2.51 -7.02 -8.37
CA ASN A 54 2.13 -5.97 -7.43
C ASN A 54 2.16 -6.44 -5.96
N LEU A 55 2.46 -7.72 -5.71
CA LEU A 55 2.43 -8.33 -4.38
C LEU A 55 3.83 -8.69 -3.85
N LEU A 56 4.89 -8.10 -4.43
CA LEU A 56 6.27 -8.34 -4.02
C LEU A 56 6.65 -7.51 -2.78
N SER A 57 7.81 -7.81 -2.19
CA SER A 57 8.35 -7.05 -1.07
C SER A 57 8.69 -5.61 -1.45
N THR A 58 8.62 -4.68 -0.50
CA THR A 58 9.05 -3.29 -0.68
C THR A 58 10.42 -3.18 -1.39
N GLY A 59 10.53 -2.20 -2.29
CA GLY A 59 11.73 -1.96 -3.09
C GLY A 59 11.99 -2.95 -4.22
N ALA A 60 11.27 -4.08 -4.30
CA ALA A 60 11.48 -5.07 -5.37
C ALA A 60 11.20 -4.54 -6.79
N SER A 61 10.43 -3.45 -6.90
CA SER A 61 10.13 -2.75 -8.15
C SER A 61 10.90 -1.44 -8.32
N ALA A 62 11.96 -1.19 -7.55
CA ALA A 62 12.76 0.03 -7.63
C ALA A 62 13.15 0.38 -9.08
N ASN A 63 13.82 -0.53 -9.78
CA ASN A 63 14.21 -0.30 -11.18
C ASN A 63 13.03 -0.20 -12.14
N ASP A 64 11.94 -0.93 -11.88
CA ASP A 64 10.69 -0.85 -12.66
C ASP A 64 10.03 0.52 -12.52
N ILE A 65 10.14 1.16 -11.35
CA ILE A 65 9.63 2.51 -11.07
C ILE A 65 10.57 3.58 -11.63
N LEU A 66 11.88 3.40 -11.49
CA LEU A 66 12.88 4.41 -11.82
C LEU A 66 13.19 4.48 -13.33
N SER A 67 13.25 3.34 -14.01
CA SER A 67 13.66 3.22 -15.42
C SER A 67 12.48 3.06 -16.38
N ASN A 68 12.72 3.17 -17.69
CA ASN A 68 11.74 2.84 -18.74
C ASN A 68 11.95 1.45 -19.37
N ALA A 69 12.74 0.56 -18.73
CA ALA A 69 13.16 -0.69 -19.36
C ALA A 69 12.01 -1.70 -19.55
N ARG A 70 11.15 -1.84 -18.54
CA ARG A 70 10.01 -2.78 -18.54
C ARG A 70 8.66 -2.08 -18.61
N PHE A 71 8.52 -1.01 -17.86
CA PHE A 71 7.34 -0.17 -17.83
C PHE A 71 7.77 1.25 -18.23
N ASP A 72 7.04 1.93 -19.09
CA ASP A 72 7.30 3.33 -19.48
C ASP A 72 6.20 4.28 -19.00
N ARG A 73 5.14 3.72 -18.41
CA ARG A 73 4.00 4.42 -17.83
C ARG A 73 3.81 4.05 -16.36
N LEU A 74 3.51 5.06 -15.54
CA LEU A 74 2.95 4.89 -14.20
C LEU A 74 1.45 5.16 -14.23
N LEU A 75 0.68 4.27 -13.62
CA LEU A 75 -0.71 4.51 -13.22
C LEU A 75 -0.77 4.48 -11.70
N ILE A 76 -1.07 5.61 -11.08
CA ILE A 76 -1.10 5.73 -9.63
C ILE A 76 -2.55 5.88 -9.18
N GLU A 77 -3.06 4.83 -8.55
CA GLU A 77 -4.39 4.81 -7.94
C GLU A 77 -4.30 5.39 -6.52
N ILE A 78 -4.84 6.59 -6.38
CA ILE A 78 -4.97 7.32 -5.12
C ILE A 78 -6.31 6.98 -4.50
N ALA A 79 -6.31 6.01 -3.60
CA ALA A 79 -7.45 5.74 -2.74
C ALA A 79 -7.44 6.68 -1.55
N PHE A 80 -8.58 7.26 -1.19
CA PHE A 80 -8.67 8.15 -0.05
C PHE A 80 -10.03 8.01 0.62
N VAL A 81 -10.07 8.10 1.94
CA VAL A 81 -11.34 8.14 2.67
C VAL A 81 -12.03 9.50 2.44
N GLU A 82 -13.37 9.52 2.38
CA GLU A 82 -14.17 10.75 2.30
C GLU A 82 -13.66 11.83 3.29
N GLY A 83 -13.33 13.01 2.77
CA GLY A 83 -12.75 14.12 3.54
C GLY A 83 -11.22 14.09 3.72
N PHE A 84 -10.56 12.98 3.37
CA PHE A 84 -9.10 12.77 3.44
C PHE A 84 -8.43 12.72 2.07
N ARG A 85 -9.05 13.31 1.05
CA ARG A 85 -8.42 13.47 -0.26
C ARG A 85 -7.13 14.28 -0.13
N PRO A 86 -6.01 13.84 -0.75
CA PRO A 86 -4.79 14.61 -0.72
C PRO A 86 -4.92 15.96 -1.41
N SER A 87 -4.13 16.94 -0.97
CA SER A 87 -4.20 18.27 -1.55
C SER A 87 -3.70 18.29 -3.01
N PRO A 88 -4.28 19.12 -3.89
CA PRO A 88 -3.77 19.28 -5.26
C PRO A 88 -2.31 19.78 -5.30
N VAL A 89 -1.91 20.57 -4.30
CA VAL A 89 -0.52 21.06 -4.17
C VAL A 89 0.44 19.90 -3.99
N THR A 90 0.14 18.98 -3.07
CA THR A 90 0.96 17.78 -2.84
C THR A 90 0.99 16.88 -4.06
N MET A 91 -0.15 16.65 -4.72
CA MET A 91 -0.16 15.76 -5.89
C MET A 91 0.64 16.33 -7.07
N ASN A 92 0.65 17.65 -7.25
CA ASN A 92 1.52 18.30 -8.25
C ASN A 92 3.01 18.16 -7.88
N ALA A 93 3.37 18.42 -6.62
CA ALA A 93 4.74 18.29 -6.14
C ALA A 93 5.24 16.83 -6.21
N PHE A 94 4.36 15.86 -5.97
CA PHE A 94 4.66 14.46 -6.10
C PHE A 94 4.91 14.05 -7.55
N GLU A 95 4.08 14.52 -8.50
CA GLU A 95 4.33 14.27 -9.93
C GLU A 95 5.67 14.89 -10.38
N GLU A 96 6.00 16.08 -9.90
CA GLU A 96 7.31 16.73 -10.14
C GLU A 96 8.45 15.87 -9.57
N PHE A 97 8.35 15.44 -8.31
CA PHE A 97 9.31 14.55 -7.68
C PHE A 97 9.54 13.25 -8.49
N LEU A 98 8.48 12.64 -9.01
CA LEU A 98 8.61 11.47 -9.89
C LEU A 98 9.31 11.81 -11.21
N ARG A 99 9.01 12.95 -11.84
CA ARG A 99 9.62 13.36 -13.11
C ARG A 99 11.09 13.75 -12.96
N GLU A 100 11.46 14.28 -11.81
CA GLU A 100 12.84 14.62 -11.45
C GLU A 100 13.68 13.35 -11.26
N ASN A 101 13.15 12.39 -10.50
CA ASN A 101 13.94 11.24 -10.03
C ASN A 101 13.80 9.98 -10.92
N THR A 102 12.78 9.90 -11.78
CA THR A 102 12.56 8.75 -12.65
C THR A 102 12.65 9.12 -14.14
N PHE A 103 12.83 8.13 -15.01
CA PHE A 103 12.68 8.30 -16.45
C PHE A 103 11.22 8.36 -16.92
N LYS A 104 10.24 8.21 -16.02
CA LYS A 104 8.82 8.20 -16.35
C LYS A 104 8.38 9.58 -16.81
N GLN A 105 7.74 9.63 -17.97
CA GLN A 105 7.12 10.86 -18.48
C GLN A 105 5.60 10.71 -18.64
N ASN A 106 5.12 9.47 -18.74
CA ASN A 106 3.71 9.13 -18.78
C ASN A 106 3.28 8.73 -17.37
N ILE A 107 2.75 9.68 -16.60
CA ILE A 107 2.26 9.47 -15.25
C ILE A 107 0.77 9.83 -15.25
N GLU A 108 -0.07 8.89 -14.86
CA GLU A 108 -1.51 9.08 -14.72
C GLU A 108 -1.91 8.91 -13.26
N LEU A 109 -2.66 9.87 -12.72
CA LEU A 109 -3.24 9.81 -11.38
C LEU A 109 -4.75 9.55 -11.48
N THR A 110 -5.21 8.48 -10.86
CA THR A 110 -6.64 8.17 -10.74
C THR A 110 -7.06 8.22 -9.28
N TYR A 111 -8.24 8.76 -9.00
CA TYR A 111 -8.71 9.00 -7.64
C TYR A 111 -9.91 8.10 -7.33
N LYS A 112 -9.85 7.40 -6.19
CA LYS A 112 -10.95 6.56 -5.69
C LYS A 112 -11.31 6.96 -4.26
N GLU A 113 -12.50 7.53 -4.11
CA GLU A 113 -13.05 7.83 -2.78
C GLU A 113 -13.58 6.55 -2.12
N LEU A 114 -13.25 6.36 -0.85
CA LEU A 114 -13.66 5.25 -0.01
C LEU A 114 -14.50 5.76 1.17
N PRO A 115 -15.45 4.97 1.69
CA PRO A 115 -16.20 5.36 2.88
C PRO A 115 -15.28 5.44 4.11
N PRO A 116 -15.70 6.17 5.17
CA PRO A 116 -15.02 6.16 6.47
C PRO A 116 -14.74 4.74 6.95
N THR A 117 -13.51 4.50 7.45
CA THR A 117 -13.14 3.17 7.95
C THR A 117 -13.93 2.81 9.21
N GLY A 118 -14.26 3.82 10.02
CA GLY A 118 -14.91 3.64 11.31
C GLY A 118 -13.98 3.09 12.40
N GLU A 119 -12.67 3.02 12.10
CA GLU A 119 -11.65 2.50 13.00
C GLU A 119 -11.00 3.63 13.80
N GLU A 120 -10.62 3.35 15.05
CA GLU A 120 -9.87 4.31 15.88
C GLU A 120 -8.39 4.38 15.50
N SER A 121 -7.84 3.27 15.00
CA SER A 121 -6.49 3.13 14.46
C SER A 121 -6.45 1.98 13.44
N LEU A 122 -5.42 1.96 12.59
CA LEU A 122 -5.28 0.97 11.52
C LEU A 122 -3.92 0.26 11.56
N THR A 123 -3.99 -1.07 11.65
CA THR A 123 -2.86 -1.98 11.40
C THR A 123 -2.55 -2.05 9.90
N LEU A 124 -1.31 -2.40 9.54
CA LEU A 124 -0.96 -2.67 8.13
C LEU A 124 -1.74 -3.86 7.54
N THR A 125 -2.16 -4.82 8.36
CA THR A 125 -3.01 -5.94 7.92
C THR A 125 -4.42 -5.47 7.54
N GLN A 126 -5.01 -4.54 8.30
CA GLN A 126 -6.30 -3.93 7.94
C GLN A 126 -6.16 -3.10 6.65
N ILE A 127 -5.07 -2.35 6.51
CA ILE A 127 -4.78 -1.57 5.30
C ILE A 127 -4.60 -2.47 4.08
N ASP A 128 -3.86 -3.56 4.18
CA ASP A 128 -3.72 -4.55 3.10
C ASP A 128 -5.07 -5.16 2.72
N SER A 129 -5.93 -5.44 3.71
CA SER A 129 -7.30 -5.94 3.46
C SER A 129 -8.17 -4.89 2.74
N LEU A 130 -8.05 -3.62 3.13
CA LEU A 130 -8.73 -2.50 2.46
C LEU A 130 -8.23 -2.33 1.02
N GLU A 131 -6.93 -2.42 0.77
CA GLU A 131 -6.38 -2.42 -0.58
C GLU A 131 -6.93 -3.59 -1.39
N GLN A 132 -6.87 -4.83 -0.89
CA GLN A 132 -7.34 -6.00 -1.64
C GLN A 132 -8.82 -5.89 -2.05
N ALA A 133 -9.65 -5.25 -1.22
CA ALA A 133 -11.06 -5.03 -1.51
C ALA A 133 -11.31 -3.86 -2.49
N ASN A 134 -10.39 -2.89 -2.58
CA ASN A 134 -10.64 -1.64 -3.27
C ASN A 134 -9.71 -1.33 -4.44
N ARG A 135 -8.54 -1.96 -4.54
CA ARG A 135 -7.61 -1.73 -5.64
C ARG A 135 -8.21 -2.18 -6.96
N THR A 136 -8.18 -1.30 -7.96
CA THR A 136 -8.72 -1.60 -9.29
C THR A 136 -7.65 -1.58 -10.39
N ALA A 137 -6.47 -1.03 -10.11
CA ALA A 137 -5.36 -0.96 -11.05
C ALA A 137 -4.22 -1.95 -10.70
N TYR A 138 -3.83 -2.76 -11.68
CA TYR A 138 -2.67 -3.68 -11.62
C TYR A 138 -1.79 -3.51 -12.86
N ASN A 139 -0.59 -4.08 -12.82
CA ASN A 139 0.35 -3.98 -13.94
C ASN A 139 -0.28 -4.56 -15.22
N THR A 140 -0.15 -3.83 -16.32
CA THR A 140 -0.69 -4.28 -17.61
C THR A 140 0.11 -3.68 -18.77
N GLY A 141 0.54 -4.54 -19.69
CA GLY A 141 1.44 -4.14 -20.79
C GLY A 141 2.68 -3.41 -20.26
N SER A 142 2.91 -2.18 -20.73
CA SER A 142 4.01 -1.31 -20.28
C SER A 142 3.64 -0.37 -19.12
N THR A 143 2.50 -0.60 -18.46
CA THR A 143 2.05 0.19 -17.30
C THR A 143 2.39 -0.52 -16.00
N LEU A 144 3.13 0.18 -15.13
CA LEU A 144 3.28 -0.18 -13.72
C LEU A 144 2.19 0.53 -12.90
N ALA A 145 1.40 -0.23 -12.16
CA ALA A 145 0.35 0.31 -11.30
C ALA A 145 0.83 0.43 -9.84
N ILE A 146 0.55 1.57 -9.22
CA ILE A 146 0.88 1.85 -7.81
C ILE A 146 -0.40 2.23 -7.08
N TYR A 147 -0.56 1.74 -5.85
CA TYR A 147 -1.69 2.06 -4.99
C TYR A 147 -1.20 2.86 -3.78
N ILE A 148 -1.86 4.00 -3.53
CA ILE A 148 -1.56 4.85 -2.37
C ILE A 148 -2.87 5.12 -1.64
N PHE A 149 -2.93 4.73 -0.36
CA PHE A 149 -4.11 4.91 0.48
C PHE A 149 -3.94 6.08 1.45
N PHE A 150 -4.82 7.07 1.40
CA PHE A 150 -4.90 8.16 2.38
C PHE A 150 -5.97 7.81 3.44
N ALA A 151 -5.50 7.43 4.61
CA ALA A 151 -6.30 6.88 5.69
C ALA A 151 -6.90 7.94 6.63
N ASP A 152 -8.11 7.67 7.12
CA ASP A 152 -8.82 8.52 8.08
C ASP A 152 -8.60 8.12 9.54
N ALA A 153 -7.59 7.31 9.85
CA ALA A 153 -7.26 6.89 11.22
C ALA A 153 -5.73 6.87 11.37
N PRO A 154 -5.18 7.02 12.59
CA PRO A 154 -3.75 6.86 12.86
C PRO A 154 -3.29 5.40 12.73
N SER A 155 -1.98 5.18 12.80
CA SER A 155 -1.41 3.84 12.94
C SER A 155 -1.76 3.25 14.32
N ASP A 156 -1.90 1.93 14.40
CA ASP A 156 -2.12 1.22 15.66
C ASP A 156 -0.92 1.30 16.63
N GLY A 157 0.27 1.63 16.09
CA GLY A 157 1.50 1.80 16.87
C GLY A 157 1.75 3.22 17.38
N ASP A 158 0.86 4.19 17.13
CA ASP A 158 1.06 5.57 17.54
C ASP A 158 0.89 5.74 19.06
N ASP A 159 1.82 6.47 19.69
CA ASP A 159 1.74 6.92 21.07
C ASP A 159 1.66 8.44 21.11
N LEU A 160 0.43 8.96 21.17
CA LEU A 160 0.16 10.40 21.16
C LEU A 160 0.59 11.09 22.47
N GLU A 161 0.74 10.35 23.57
CA GLU A 161 1.21 10.90 24.85
C GLU A 161 2.71 11.19 24.78
N GLU A 162 3.48 10.28 24.18
CA GLU A 162 4.92 10.45 23.94
C GLU A 162 5.21 11.24 22.64
N GLY A 163 4.18 11.56 21.86
CA GLY A 163 4.29 12.26 20.59
C GLY A 163 4.92 11.42 19.48
N LEU A 164 4.97 10.10 19.66
CA LEU A 164 5.44 9.12 18.69
C LEU A 164 4.31 8.79 17.72
N VAL A 165 4.56 9.03 16.45
CA VAL A 165 3.55 8.94 15.41
C VAL A 165 4.14 8.37 14.12
N THR A 166 3.28 7.71 13.36
CA THR A 166 3.56 7.13 12.06
C THR A 166 2.80 7.94 11.02
N LEU A 167 3.50 8.52 10.05
CA LEU A 167 2.87 9.35 9.03
C LEU A 167 2.56 8.58 7.75
N GLY A 168 3.35 7.56 7.47
CA GLY A 168 3.14 6.67 6.33
C GLY A 168 3.79 5.31 6.55
N ALA A 169 3.57 4.44 5.58
CA ALA A 169 4.26 3.17 5.49
C ALA A 169 4.20 2.61 4.07
N VAL A 170 5.26 1.92 3.69
CA VAL A 170 5.30 1.01 2.54
C VAL A 170 5.18 -0.44 3.00
N PHE A 171 4.26 -1.20 2.41
CA PHE A 171 4.04 -2.60 2.82
C PHE A 171 4.13 -3.60 1.66
N ARG A 172 4.19 -3.11 0.41
CA ARG A 172 4.50 -3.90 -0.79
C ARG A 172 5.30 -3.07 -1.79
N ASN A 173 5.85 -3.70 -2.82
CA ASN A 173 6.58 -3.05 -3.91
C ASN A 173 5.80 -1.97 -4.66
N THR A 174 4.46 -1.98 -4.59
CA THR A 174 3.60 -1.01 -5.27
C THR A 174 2.44 -0.53 -4.40
N SER A 175 2.62 -0.59 -3.07
CA SER A 175 1.57 -0.24 -2.11
C SER A 175 2.10 0.50 -0.91
N MET A 176 1.46 1.61 -0.61
CA MET A 176 1.78 2.45 0.54
C MET A 176 0.53 3.12 1.12
N VAL A 177 0.66 3.57 2.36
CA VAL A 177 -0.38 4.31 3.09
C VAL A 177 0.20 5.63 3.59
N ILE A 178 -0.65 6.65 3.60
CA ILE A 178 -0.45 7.92 4.30
C ILE A 178 -1.53 7.99 5.38
N TYR A 179 -1.12 8.09 6.64
CA TYR A 179 -2.02 8.29 7.78
C TYR A 179 -2.45 9.76 7.82
N GLU A 180 -3.30 10.15 6.87
CA GLU A 180 -3.66 11.53 6.59
C GLU A 180 -4.32 12.25 7.79
N ARG A 181 -5.02 11.51 8.67
CA ARG A 181 -5.44 12.05 9.97
C ARG A 181 -4.26 12.54 10.81
N THR A 182 -3.20 11.75 10.90
CA THR A 182 -2.01 12.09 11.69
C THR A 182 -1.26 13.25 11.06
N VAL A 183 -1.06 13.24 9.73
CA VAL A 183 -0.47 14.34 8.95
C VAL A 183 -1.18 15.66 9.23
N ARG A 184 -2.51 15.70 9.09
CA ARG A 184 -3.31 16.91 9.37
C ARG A 184 -3.22 17.34 10.81
N THR A 185 -3.25 16.40 11.75
CA THR A 185 -3.15 16.69 13.19
C THR A 185 -1.81 17.36 13.51
N LEU A 186 -0.71 16.87 12.93
CA LEU A 186 0.60 17.49 13.12
C LEU A 186 0.72 18.85 12.43
N ALA A 187 0.33 18.95 11.15
CA ALA A 187 0.43 20.21 10.41
C ALA A 187 -0.35 21.33 11.10
N ASN A 188 -1.55 21.04 11.62
CA ASN A 188 -2.39 22.00 12.35
C ASN A 188 -1.82 22.44 13.71
N ARG A 189 -0.70 21.86 14.19
CA ARG A 189 0.03 22.35 15.36
C ARG A 189 0.93 23.53 15.03
N SER A 190 1.23 23.76 13.76
CA SER A 190 2.03 24.90 13.29
C SER A 190 1.14 26.00 12.73
N LEU A 191 1.53 27.27 12.95
CA LEU A 191 0.94 28.43 12.27
C LEU A 191 1.67 28.77 10.96
N SER A 192 2.82 28.16 10.70
CA SER A 192 3.69 28.49 9.56
C SER A 192 3.78 27.40 8.51
N LEU A 193 3.43 26.16 8.87
CA LEU A 193 3.36 25.03 7.93
C LEU A 193 1.95 24.87 7.38
N LEU A 194 1.89 24.46 6.12
CA LEU A 194 0.67 24.02 5.47
C LEU A 194 0.52 22.50 5.62
N ILE A 195 -0.71 21.99 5.55
CA ILE A 195 -0.95 20.54 5.46
C ILE A 195 -0.17 19.94 4.30
N SER A 196 -0.13 20.63 3.15
CA SER A 196 0.61 20.19 1.96
C SER A 196 2.12 20.05 2.19
N ASP A 197 2.71 20.79 3.14
CA ASP A 197 4.14 20.68 3.43
C ASP A 197 4.45 19.31 4.06
N VAL A 198 3.68 18.93 5.08
CA VAL A 198 3.84 17.65 5.78
C VAL A 198 3.40 16.49 4.89
N GLU A 199 2.27 16.65 4.19
CA GLU A 199 1.71 15.66 3.26
C GLU A 199 2.70 15.36 2.12
N THR A 200 3.31 16.39 1.51
CA THR A 200 4.34 16.20 0.45
C THR A 200 5.60 15.54 0.98
N ALA A 201 6.07 15.95 2.17
CA ALA A 201 7.24 15.36 2.80
C ALA A 201 7.04 13.86 3.04
N THR A 202 5.92 13.49 3.68
CA THR A 202 5.58 12.10 3.95
C THR A 202 5.40 11.30 2.66
N LEU A 203 4.62 11.81 1.70
CA LEU A 203 4.38 11.11 0.44
C LEU A 203 5.68 10.82 -0.31
N ASN A 204 6.55 11.82 -0.46
CA ASN A 204 7.81 11.64 -1.19
C ASN A 204 8.79 10.75 -0.42
N HIS A 205 8.82 10.81 0.92
CA HIS A 205 9.63 9.95 1.77
C HIS A 205 9.26 8.47 1.59
N GLU A 206 7.98 8.14 1.77
CA GLU A 206 7.51 6.76 1.62
C GLU A 206 7.71 6.26 0.19
N PHE A 207 7.53 7.13 -0.81
CA PHE A 207 7.83 6.77 -2.19
C PHE A 207 9.34 6.55 -2.45
N GLY A 208 10.21 7.22 -1.70
CA GLY A 208 11.65 6.96 -1.68
C GLY A 208 11.98 5.53 -1.25
N HIS A 209 11.22 4.94 -0.33
CA HIS A 209 11.36 3.51 -0.05
C HIS A 209 10.91 2.63 -1.22
N LEU A 210 9.91 3.04 -2.01
CA LEU A 210 9.53 2.31 -3.24
C LEU A 210 10.62 2.40 -4.33
N PHE A 211 11.42 3.48 -4.35
CA PHE A 211 12.66 3.55 -5.15
C PHE A 211 13.78 2.63 -4.63
N GLY A 212 13.54 1.91 -3.54
CA GLY A 212 14.48 0.97 -2.94
C GLY A 212 15.56 1.65 -2.08
N LEU A 213 15.41 2.94 -1.77
CA LEU A 213 16.45 3.72 -1.10
C LEU A 213 16.68 3.24 0.34
N VAL A 214 17.94 3.39 0.76
CA VAL A 214 18.45 3.07 2.09
C VAL A 214 18.16 1.62 2.50
N ASN A 215 18.85 0.67 1.87
CA ASN A 215 18.85 -0.75 2.27
C ASN A 215 17.46 -1.43 2.33
N LEU A 216 16.45 -0.85 1.68
CA LEU A 216 15.09 -1.39 1.63
C LEU A 216 14.75 -1.85 0.22
N GLY A 217 15.32 -3.00 -0.15
CA GLY A 217 15.15 -3.65 -1.46
C GLY A 217 16.35 -3.48 -2.39
N THR A 218 17.18 -2.46 -2.18
CA THR A 218 18.48 -2.30 -2.87
C THR A 218 19.58 -2.00 -1.86
N VAL A 219 20.78 -2.53 -2.12
CA VAL A 219 21.94 -2.30 -1.24
C VAL A 219 22.53 -0.93 -1.58
N PRO A 220 22.72 -0.03 -0.59
CA PRO A 220 23.35 1.26 -0.82
C PRO A 220 24.76 1.13 -1.43
N ILE A 221 25.16 2.09 -2.27
CA ILE A 221 26.52 2.12 -2.81
C ILE A 221 27.53 2.42 -1.70
N ASN A 222 27.23 3.41 -0.87
CA ASN A 222 27.97 3.72 0.33
C ASN A 222 27.04 3.54 1.54
N ASP A 223 27.58 3.15 2.67
CA ASP A 223 26.79 3.02 3.89
C ASP A 223 26.36 4.41 4.38
N HIS A 224 25.05 4.64 4.39
CA HIS A 224 24.41 5.83 4.95
C HIS A 224 23.12 5.49 5.71
N GLU A 225 22.88 4.21 6.03
CA GLU A 225 21.76 3.83 6.90
C GLU A 225 22.00 4.34 8.32
N ASP A 226 20.96 4.91 8.93
CA ASP A 226 20.98 5.33 10.33
C ASP A 226 21.00 4.09 11.24
N PRO A 227 22.04 3.92 12.07
CA PRO A 227 22.16 2.76 12.95
C PRO A 227 21.04 2.66 13.99
N ASP A 228 20.36 3.77 14.29
CA ASP A 228 19.25 3.84 15.23
C ASP A 228 17.87 3.82 14.54
N ALA A 229 17.83 3.94 13.20
CA ALA A 229 16.61 3.95 12.40
C ALA A 229 16.80 3.16 11.09
N PRO A 230 16.56 1.83 11.12
CA PRO A 230 16.70 0.98 9.94
C PRO A 230 15.92 1.51 8.76
N PHE A 231 16.49 1.38 7.56
CA PHE A 231 15.94 1.86 6.30
C PHE A 231 15.84 3.39 6.14
N HIS A 232 16.43 4.17 7.04
CA HIS A 232 16.43 5.64 6.97
C HIS A 232 17.85 6.19 6.84
N CYS A 233 18.00 7.31 6.14
CA CYS A 233 19.29 7.92 5.88
C CYS A 233 19.81 8.66 7.12
N SER A 234 21.12 8.52 7.37
CA SER A 234 21.85 9.21 8.43
C SER A 234 22.34 10.61 8.02
N GLU A 235 22.35 10.93 6.72
CA GLU A 235 22.83 12.21 6.19
C GLU A 235 21.86 13.36 6.47
N ASN A 236 22.41 14.56 6.73
CA ASN A 236 21.63 15.75 7.06
C ASN A 236 22.05 16.98 6.23
N PRO A 237 21.13 17.62 5.48
CA PRO A 237 19.71 17.27 5.36
C PRO A 237 19.44 16.21 4.28
N CYS A 238 18.52 15.28 4.55
CA CYS A 238 18.01 14.31 3.58
C CYS A 238 16.49 14.10 3.78
N LEU A 239 15.75 13.90 2.69
CA LEU A 239 14.34 13.51 2.73
C LEU A 239 14.13 12.16 3.42
N MET A 240 15.07 11.22 3.28
CA MET A 240 14.96 9.85 3.78
C MET A 240 15.35 9.67 5.25
N ARG A 241 15.53 10.74 6.03
CA ARG A 241 15.78 10.64 7.47
C ARG A 241 14.51 10.25 8.23
N ALA A 242 14.64 9.50 9.32
CA ALA A 242 13.51 9.19 10.23
C ALA A 242 13.11 10.38 11.13
N GLU A 243 14.02 11.32 11.32
CA GLU A 243 14.00 12.44 12.29
C GLU A 243 13.38 12.14 13.67
N LEU A 244 14.20 11.47 14.48
CA LEU A 244 14.22 11.50 15.94
C LEU A 244 15.67 11.42 16.45
N GLN A 245 16.39 12.55 16.54
CA GLN A 245 17.54 12.63 17.45
C GLN A 245 17.54 13.97 18.20
N PHE A 246 17.02 13.94 19.43
CA PHE A 246 17.50 14.85 20.47
C PHE A 246 18.52 14.10 21.33
N GLY A 247 19.65 14.76 21.56
CA GLY A 247 20.72 14.28 22.42
C GLY A 247 20.28 14.06 23.88
N THR A 248 20.93 13.06 24.48
CA THR A 248 21.05 12.77 25.91
C THR A 248 19.75 12.43 26.66
N SER A 249 19.26 11.22 26.45
CA SER A 249 18.92 10.25 27.53
C SER A 249 18.56 8.93 26.89
N GLY A 250 19.52 7.99 26.91
CA GLY A 250 19.38 6.70 26.26
C GLY A 250 18.18 5.90 26.74
N LYS A 251 17.28 5.60 25.82
CA LYS A 251 16.72 4.26 25.64
C LYS A 251 16.60 4.02 24.15
N ALA A 252 17.44 3.14 23.62
CA ALA A 252 17.21 2.53 22.32
C ALA A 252 15.79 1.95 22.35
N PHE A 253 14.91 2.48 21.51
CA PHE A 253 13.57 1.92 21.39
C PHE A 253 13.70 0.62 20.62
N VAL A 254 13.68 -0.48 21.36
CA VAL A 254 13.71 -1.83 20.79
C VAL A 254 12.41 -2.02 20.01
N GLN A 255 12.50 -1.89 18.69
CA GLN A 255 11.51 -2.41 17.76
C GLN A 255 11.30 -3.88 18.11
N ARG A 256 10.13 -4.22 18.67
CA ARG A 256 9.81 -5.61 19.01
C ARG A 256 9.74 -6.40 17.72
N LYS A 257 10.80 -7.15 17.44
CA LYS A 257 10.87 -8.12 16.35
C LYS A 257 9.90 -9.28 16.66
N HIS A 258 8.62 -9.12 16.38
CA HIS A 258 7.70 -10.23 16.23
C HIS A 258 7.73 -10.71 14.78
N ALA A 259 8.12 -11.97 14.60
CA ALA A 259 8.51 -12.54 13.31
C ALA A 259 7.35 -12.74 12.30
N ASN A 260 6.20 -12.09 12.44
CA ASN A 260 5.05 -12.22 11.53
C ASN A 260 4.17 -10.96 11.43
N ASP A 261 4.50 -9.85 12.08
CA ASP A 261 3.76 -8.60 11.91
C ASP A 261 4.52 -7.66 10.98
N VAL A 262 3.84 -7.21 9.92
CA VAL A 262 4.30 -6.11 9.08
C VAL A 262 4.04 -4.84 9.89
N HIS A 263 5.05 -4.31 10.58
CA HIS A 263 4.97 -3.02 11.25
C HIS A 263 5.73 -1.97 10.44
N SER A 264 5.20 -0.74 10.37
CA SER A 264 5.91 0.40 9.78
C SER A 264 7.19 0.67 10.58
N SER A 265 8.33 0.80 9.88
CA SER A 265 9.60 1.24 10.46
C SER A 265 9.67 2.76 10.64
N CYS A 266 8.68 3.51 10.17
CA CYS A 266 8.64 4.98 10.16
C CYS A 266 7.82 5.53 11.35
N SER A 267 8.27 5.27 12.58
CA SER A 267 7.71 5.93 13.78
C SER A 267 8.68 7.03 14.24
N LEU A 268 8.18 8.25 14.39
CA LEU A 268 8.97 9.43 14.67
C LEU A 268 8.29 10.35 15.69
N ASN A 269 9.04 11.31 16.23
CA ASN A 269 8.46 12.32 17.11
C ASN A 269 7.89 13.46 16.28
N GLY A 270 6.56 13.56 16.23
CA GLY A 270 5.87 14.51 15.38
C GLY A 270 6.16 15.97 15.73
N LEU A 271 6.52 16.29 16.98
CA LEU A 271 6.88 17.66 17.36
C LEU A 271 8.24 18.06 16.80
N ASN A 272 9.20 17.13 16.80
CA ASN A 272 10.55 17.38 16.28
C ASN A 272 10.53 17.59 14.77
N LEU A 273 9.72 16.78 14.07
CA LEU A 273 9.49 16.95 12.63
C LEU A 273 8.94 18.34 12.33
N ILE A 274 7.85 18.73 12.99
CA ILE A 274 7.23 20.05 12.80
C ILE A 274 8.24 21.16 13.09
N GLN A 275 8.97 21.09 14.21
CA GLN A 275 9.98 22.09 14.55
C GLN A 275 11.09 22.19 13.49
N THR A 276 11.53 21.06 12.94
CA THR A 276 12.55 21.05 11.88
C THR A 276 12.04 21.68 10.60
N MET A 277 10.81 21.36 10.18
CA MET A 277 10.18 21.95 9.01
C MET A 277 9.93 23.46 9.19
N GLU A 278 9.47 23.90 10.36
CA GLU A 278 9.30 25.32 10.69
C GLU A 278 10.61 26.10 10.59
N ASN A 279 11.70 25.53 11.11
CA ASN A 279 13.03 26.13 11.04
C ASN A 279 13.51 26.31 9.59
N ARG A 280 13.12 25.41 8.68
CA ARG A 280 13.44 25.50 7.25
C ARG A 280 12.61 26.58 6.57
N VAL A 281 11.30 26.60 6.78
CA VAL A 281 10.41 27.63 6.24
C VAL A 281 10.80 29.03 6.75
N ALA A 282 11.18 29.16 8.02
CA ALA A 282 11.65 30.43 8.59
C ALA A 282 12.95 30.96 7.94
N ARG A 283 13.75 30.08 7.31
CA ARG A 283 14.94 30.45 6.53
C ARG A 283 14.64 30.71 5.05
N GLY A 284 13.37 30.64 4.64
CA GLY A 284 12.95 30.84 3.25
C GLY A 284 13.31 29.68 2.32
N ILE A 285 13.54 28.47 2.85
CA ILE A 285 13.76 27.26 2.07
C ILE A 285 12.58 26.30 2.21
N ALA A 286 12.48 25.31 1.30
CA ALA A 286 11.41 24.32 1.30
C ALA A 286 11.30 23.59 2.66
N ALA A 287 10.06 23.33 3.10
CA ALA A 287 9.76 22.75 4.40
C ALA A 287 10.38 21.37 4.58
N ALA A 288 10.38 20.54 3.54
CA ALA A 288 11.14 19.30 3.47
C ALA A 288 12.47 19.50 2.71
N PRO A 289 13.52 18.76 3.06
CA PRO A 289 14.69 18.63 2.20
C PRO A 289 14.40 17.73 0.99
N GLY A 290 15.25 17.84 -0.04
CA GLY A 290 15.33 16.83 -1.10
C GLY A 290 16.15 15.61 -0.67
N LEU A 291 16.37 14.69 -1.59
CA LEU A 291 17.33 13.59 -1.41
C LEU A 291 18.75 14.14 -1.31
N ASP A 292 19.55 13.60 -0.40
CA ASP A 292 20.96 13.95 -0.27
C ASP A 292 21.80 13.26 -1.37
N PRO A 293 23.09 13.63 -1.54
CA PRO A 293 23.96 13.05 -2.55
C PRO A 293 24.10 11.51 -2.50
N GLU A 294 24.08 10.89 -1.33
CA GLU A 294 24.19 9.43 -1.21
C GLU A 294 22.88 8.73 -1.58
N CYS A 295 21.72 9.24 -1.16
CA CYS A 295 20.43 8.75 -1.66
C CYS A 295 20.27 8.94 -3.18
N LEU A 296 20.75 10.06 -3.74
CA LEU A 296 20.74 10.30 -5.18
C LEU A 296 21.66 9.32 -5.92
N ARG A 297 22.83 9.00 -5.34
CA ARG A 297 23.76 8.00 -5.90
C ARG A 297 23.11 6.62 -5.95
N ASP A 298 22.44 6.20 -4.87
CA ASP A 298 21.71 4.94 -4.83
C ASP A 298 20.58 4.92 -5.86
N LEU A 299 19.81 6.00 -5.94
CA LEU A 299 18.73 6.19 -6.90
C LEU A 299 19.21 6.01 -8.35
N GLU A 300 20.33 6.65 -8.72
CA GLU A 300 20.95 6.50 -10.03
C GLU A 300 21.36 5.05 -10.30
N SER A 301 21.96 4.39 -9.30
CA SER A 301 22.39 2.99 -9.42
C SER A 301 21.23 2.02 -9.60
N ASN A 302 20.06 2.37 -9.05
CA ASN A 302 18.81 1.64 -9.20
C ASN A 302 18.12 1.90 -10.54
N GLY A 303 18.69 2.74 -11.40
CA GLY A 303 18.17 3.08 -12.73
C GLY A 303 17.38 4.38 -12.79
N GLY A 304 17.48 5.21 -11.75
CA GLY A 304 16.92 6.56 -11.68
C GLY A 304 17.69 7.57 -12.54
N ARG A 305 17.12 8.76 -12.68
CA ARG A 305 17.76 9.83 -13.43
C ARG A 305 18.96 10.41 -12.70
N PRO A 306 20.05 10.74 -13.41
CA PRO A 306 21.16 11.48 -12.82
C PRO A 306 20.71 12.82 -12.25
N SER A 307 21.21 13.16 -11.06
CA SER A 307 21.05 14.51 -10.52
C SER A 307 21.62 15.53 -11.50
N THR A 308 20.82 16.53 -11.89
CA THR A 308 21.29 17.61 -12.77
C THR A 308 22.17 18.64 -12.04
N ASN A 309 22.36 18.48 -10.73
CA ASN A 309 23.17 19.37 -9.88
C ASN A 309 24.47 18.68 -9.48
N ASN A 310 25.44 18.65 -10.41
CA ASN A 310 26.85 18.40 -10.14
C ASN A 310 27.64 19.70 -10.26
#